data_AF-A0A314Z6N4-F1
#
_entry.id   AF-A0A314Z6N4-F1
#
_cell.length_a   1.000
_cell.length_b   1.000
_cell.length_c   1.000
_cell.angle_alpha   90.00
_cell.angle_beta   90.00
_cell.angle_gamma   90.00
#
_symmetry.space_group_name_H-M   'P 1'
#
loop_
_entity.id
_entity.type
_entity.pdbx_description
1 polymer ?
#
loop_
_entity_poly.entity_id
_entity_poly.type
_entity_poly.pdbx_seq_one_letter_code
_entity_poly.pdbx_strand_id
1 'polypeptide(L)'
;MQEARGASVQELASRAASRVKAVAAEKITPPNSAYQFEVSLRGFFGDNARQTSLLKAISPSALPQIFKNALTVPILLDIIKCVATFFVEKMDLAVNCLENLTKVPRFDTLIMFLSSSDNADLVKIWDEVFDNEATPIEYAETLDNLHTKYCPKR
;
A
#
# COMPACT_ATOMS: atom_id res chain seq x y z
N MET A 1 46.79 20.18 4.10
CA MET A 1 46.20 18.98 3.46
C MET A 1 44.68 19.08 3.57
N GLN A 2 43.98 19.42 2.48
CA GLN A 2 42.52 19.57 2.48
C GLN A 2 41.95 19.24 1.09
N GLU A 3 42.01 17.96 0.68
CA GLU A 3 41.46 17.51 -0.62
C GLU A 3 40.63 16.22 -0.53
N ALA A 4 40.20 15.80 0.65
CA ALA A 4 39.39 14.58 0.81
C ALA A 4 37.86 14.79 0.82
N ARG A 5 37.38 16.05 0.87
CA ARG A 5 35.94 16.35 1.10
C ARG A 5 35.08 16.40 -0.18
N GLY A 6 35.66 16.74 -1.34
CA GLY A 6 34.90 16.89 -2.60
C GLY A 6 34.53 15.56 -3.26
N ALA A 7 35.46 14.60 -3.31
CA ALA A 7 35.26 13.30 -3.96
C ALA A 7 34.18 12.45 -3.25
N SER A 8 34.12 12.51 -1.92
CA SER A 8 33.15 11.75 -1.12
C SER A 8 31.70 12.20 -1.36
N VAL A 9 31.45 13.51 -1.46
CA VAL A 9 30.10 14.05 -1.73
C VAL A 9 29.63 13.68 -3.14
N GLN A 10 30.54 13.73 -4.12
CA GLN A 10 30.21 13.41 -5.51
C GLN A 10 29.98 11.90 -5.74
N GLU A 11 30.70 11.03 -5.02
CA GLU A 11 30.46 9.59 -5.04
C GLU A 11 29.15 9.22 -4.35
N LEU A 12 28.82 9.85 -3.21
CA LEU A 12 27.53 9.69 -2.53
C LEU A 12 26.38 10.17 -3.43
N ALA A 13 26.52 11.32 -4.09
CA ALA A 13 25.55 11.84 -5.04
C ALA A 13 25.38 10.90 -6.25
N SER A 14 26.47 10.32 -6.76
CA SER A 14 26.43 9.37 -7.87
C SER A 14 25.76 8.06 -7.49
N ARG A 15 26.01 7.54 -6.28
CA ARG A 15 25.33 6.34 -5.75
C ARG A 15 23.85 6.61 -5.48
N ALA A 16 23.50 7.78 -4.94
CA ALA A 16 22.12 8.21 -4.77
C ALA A 16 21.41 8.32 -6.12
N ALA A 17 22.03 8.98 -7.11
CA ALA A 17 21.48 9.11 -8.45
C ALA A 17 21.33 7.76 -9.16
N SER A 18 22.29 6.84 -9.03
CA SER A 18 22.19 5.50 -9.59
C SER A 18 21.11 4.67 -8.92
N ARG A 19 20.90 4.82 -7.61
CA ARG A 19 19.77 4.20 -6.90
C ARG A 19 18.43 4.78 -7.34
N VAL A 20 18.32 6.10 -7.47
CA VAL A 20 17.11 6.76 -7.99
C VAL A 20 16.81 6.29 -9.42
N LYS A 21 17.83 6.15 -10.28
CA LYS A 21 17.66 5.61 -11.64
C LYS A 21 17.28 4.13 -11.65
N ALA A 22 17.84 3.30 -10.77
CA ALA A 22 17.48 1.89 -10.66
C ALA A 22 16.02 1.72 -10.16
N VAL A 23 15.59 2.54 -9.21
CA VAL A 23 14.20 2.61 -8.73
C VAL A 23 13.26 3.11 -9.83
N ALA A 24 13.69 4.04 -10.67
CA ALA A 24 12.89 4.56 -11.80
C ALA A 24 12.89 3.64 -13.04
N ALA A 25 13.87 2.73 -13.18
CA ALA A 25 14.06 1.90 -14.38
C ALA A 25 13.30 0.57 -14.33
N GLU A 26 12.83 0.12 -13.17
CA GLU A 26 11.84 -0.95 -13.12
C GLU A 26 10.47 -0.39 -13.51
N LYS A 27 10.18 -0.40 -14.82
CA LYS A 27 8.84 -0.13 -15.33
C LYS A 27 7.90 -1.24 -14.87
N ILE A 28 7.39 -1.13 -13.65
CA ILE A 28 6.31 -1.99 -13.19
C ILE A 28 5.11 -1.69 -14.08
N THR A 29 4.71 -2.69 -14.87
CA THR A 29 3.51 -2.58 -15.68
C THR A 29 2.31 -2.74 -14.77
N PRO A 30 1.36 -1.80 -14.74
CA PRO A 30 0.18 -1.91 -13.90
C PRO A 30 -0.58 -3.22 -14.24
N PRO A 31 -0.83 -4.10 -13.27
CA PRO A 31 -1.56 -5.33 -13.52
C PRO A 31 -3.01 -5.00 -13.91
N ASN A 32 -3.54 -5.75 -14.88
CA ASN A 32 -4.91 -5.57 -15.36
C ASN A 32 -5.90 -6.63 -14.82
N SER A 33 -5.41 -7.52 -13.96
CA SER A 33 -6.19 -8.60 -13.33
C SER A 33 -5.61 -8.98 -11.97
N ALA A 34 -6.45 -9.52 -11.09
CA ALA A 34 -6.06 -10.03 -9.78
C ALA A 34 -4.90 -11.02 -9.85
N TYR A 35 -4.92 -11.92 -10.86
CA TYR A 35 -3.86 -12.91 -11.05
C TYR A 35 -2.50 -12.26 -11.32
N GLN A 36 -2.43 -11.30 -12.24
CA GLN A 36 -1.18 -10.58 -12.52
C GLN A 36 -0.68 -9.79 -11.30
N PHE A 37 -1.61 -9.18 -10.56
CA PHE A 37 -1.30 -8.48 -9.33
C PHE A 37 -0.68 -9.43 -8.31
N GLU A 38 -1.33 -10.56 -8.04
CA GLU A 38 -0.89 -11.53 -7.05
C GLU A 38 0.47 -12.15 -7.40
N VAL A 39 0.68 -12.54 -8.66
CA VAL A 39 1.97 -13.07 -9.14
C VAL A 39 3.08 -12.05 -8.92
N SER A 40 2.84 -10.77 -9.25
CA SER A 40 3.82 -9.70 -9.08
C SER A 40 4.09 -9.41 -7.60
N LEU A 41 3.02 -9.29 -6.79
CA LEU A 41 3.13 -8.99 -5.36
C LEU A 41 3.89 -10.08 -4.60
N ARG A 42 3.63 -11.35 -4.92
CA ARG A 42 4.37 -12.50 -4.36
C ARG A 42 5.80 -12.55 -4.89
N GLY A 43 6.03 -12.22 -6.16
CA GLY A 43 7.37 -12.12 -6.74
C GLY A 43 8.24 -11.03 -6.09
N PHE A 44 7.61 -10.07 -5.43
CA PHE A 44 8.27 -9.00 -4.66
C PHE A 44 8.22 -9.23 -3.14
N PHE A 45 7.90 -10.43 -2.68
CA PHE A 45 7.88 -10.74 -1.25
C PHE A 45 9.23 -10.43 -0.59
N GLY A 46 9.21 -9.67 0.51
CA GLY A 46 10.41 -9.17 1.20
C GLY A 46 11.00 -7.88 0.62
N ASP A 47 10.53 -7.43 -0.55
CA ASP A 47 10.87 -6.13 -1.14
C ASP A 47 9.67 -5.17 -1.06
N ASN A 48 9.52 -4.55 0.11
CA ASN A 48 8.45 -3.60 0.39
C ASN A 48 8.43 -2.44 -0.61
N ALA A 49 9.58 -2.01 -1.14
CA ALA A 49 9.65 -0.89 -2.08
C ALA A 49 9.02 -1.26 -3.43
N ARG A 50 9.26 -2.48 -3.92
CA ARG A 50 8.66 -2.97 -5.16
C ARG A 50 7.19 -3.32 -4.99
N GLN A 51 6.78 -3.91 -3.88
CA GLN A 51 5.36 -4.14 -3.56
C GLN A 51 4.58 -2.81 -3.52
N THR A 52 5.15 -1.81 -2.85
CA THR A 52 4.61 -0.45 -2.81
C THR A 52 4.52 0.16 -4.20
N SER A 53 5.57 0.04 -5.01
CA SER A 53 5.59 0.60 -6.37
C SER A 53 4.58 -0.09 -7.30
N LEU A 54 4.34 -1.39 -7.12
CA LEU A 54 3.28 -2.13 -7.82
C LEU A 54 1.90 -1.58 -7.50
N LEU A 55 1.59 -1.35 -6.23
CA LEU A 55 0.30 -0.79 -5.85
C LEU A 55 0.15 0.67 -6.29
N LYS A 56 1.21 1.49 -6.16
CA LYS A 56 1.24 2.88 -6.65
C LYS A 56 1.06 3.01 -8.17
N ALA A 57 1.37 1.97 -8.94
CA ALA A 57 1.18 1.95 -10.39
C ALA A 57 -0.28 1.75 -10.82
N ILE A 58 -1.15 1.32 -9.90
CA ILE A 58 -2.58 1.05 -10.16
C ILE A 58 -3.39 2.29 -9.79
N SER A 59 -4.27 2.74 -10.68
CA SER A 59 -5.27 3.73 -10.30
C SER A 59 -6.22 3.12 -9.25
N PRO A 60 -6.48 3.77 -8.11
CA PRO A 60 -7.39 3.23 -7.09
C PRO A 60 -8.76 2.84 -7.64
N SER A 61 -9.30 3.64 -8.57
CA SER A 61 -10.56 3.38 -9.25
C SER A 61 -10.59 2.08 -10.07
N ALA A 62 -9.43 1.54 -10.45
CA ALA A 62 -9.30 0.28 -11.17
C ALA A 62 -9.35 -0.94 -10.24
N LEU A 63 -9.14 -0.79 -8.93
CA LEU A 63 -9.11 -1.90 -7.97
C LEU A 63 -10.39 -2.76 -8.01
N PRO A 64 -11.62 -2.21 -8.02
CA PRO A 64 -12.84 -3.00 -8.19
C PRO A 64 -12.85 -3.86 -9.46
N GLN A 65 -12.31 -3.34 -10.56
CA GLN A 65 -12.29 -4.02 -11.86
C GLN A 65 -11.13 -5.02 -12.00
N ILE A 66 -10.00 -4.78 -11.34
CA ILE A 66 -8.87 -5.71 -11.31
C ILE A 66 -9.25 -6.94 -10.48
N PHE A 67 -9.86 -6.71 -9.32
CA PHE A 67 -10.16 -7.78 -8.38
C PHE A 67 -11.50 -8.46 -8.63
N LYS A 68 -12.56 -7.72 -8.98
CA LYS A 68 -13.91 -8.29 -9.22
C LYS A 68 -14.27 -9.34 -8.15
N ASN A 69 -14.40 -10.61 -8.53
CA ASN A 69 -14.72 -11.71 -7.63
C ASN A 69 -13.50 -12.51 -7.12
N ALA A 70 -12.28 -12.10 -7.51
CA ALA A 70 -11.02 -12.76 -7.25
C ALA A 70 -10.24 -12.21 -6.03
N LEU A 71 -10.78 -11.20 -5.32
CA LEU A 71 -10.20 -10.77 -4.06
C LEU A 71 -10.38 -11.87 -2.99
N THR A 72 -9.32 -12.15 -2.24
CA THR A 72 -9.30 -13.11 -1.13
C THR A 72 -8.80 -12.41 0.14
N VAL A 73 -9.07 -13.01 1.31
CA VAL A 73 -8.61 -12.45 2.59
C VAL A 73 -7.08 -12.22 2.62
N PRO A 74 -6.22 -13.19 2.25
CA PRO A 74 -4.77 -12.96 2.27
C PRO A 74 -4.34 -11.80 1.37
N ILE A 75 -4.89 -11.72 0.15
CA ILE A 75 -4.57 -10.64 -0.79
C ILE A 75 -5.04 -9.29 -0.24
N LEU A 76 -6.23 -9.22 0.35
CA LEU A 76 -6.74 -7.99 0.98
C LEU A 76 -5.79 -7.51 2.08
N LEU A 77 -5.38 -8.39 2.98
CA LEU A 77 -4.46 -8.05 4.07
C LEU A 77 -3.09 -7.61 3.56
N ASP A 78 -2.56 -8.27 2.52
CA ASP A 78 -1.29 -7.88 1.91
C ASP A 78 -1.38 -6.50 1.23
N ILE A 79 -2.51 -6.18 0.58
CA ILE A 79 -2.75 -4.84 0.03
C ILE A 79 -2.79 -3.80 1.15
N ILE A 80 -3.49 -4.05 2.25
CA ILE A 80 -3.59 -3.09 3.37
C ILE A 80 -2.22 -2.85 4.00
N LYS A 81 -1.44 -3.90 4.23
CA LYS A 81 -0.05 -3.80 4.69
C LYS A 81 0.80 -2.98 3.74
N CYS A 82 0.60 -3.15 2.43
CA CYS A 82 1.27 -2.37 1.41
C CYS A 82 0.84 -0.89 1.43
N VAL A 83 -0.46 -0.59 1.62
CA VAL A 83 -0.94 0.79 1.78
C VAL A 83 -0.31 1.47 2.99
N ALA A 84 -0.19 0.75 4.11
CA ALA A 84 0.41 1.25 5.34
C ALA A 84 1.87 1.74 5.15
N THR A 85 2.65 1.13 4.25
CA THR A 85 4.06 1.52 4.05
C THR A 85 4.25 2.89 3.41
N PHE A 86 3.25 3.38 2.67
CA PHE A 86 3.32 4.67 1.98
C PHE A 86 2.24 5.66 2.42
N PHE A 87 1.44 5.32 3.42
CA PHE A 87 0.31 6.13 3.88
C PHE A 87 0.71 7.58 4.15
N VAL A 88 1.76 7.78 4.96
CA VAL A 88 2.26 9.12 5.30
C VAL A 88 2.83 9.87 4.09
N GLU A 89 3.47 9.15 3.15
CA GLU A 89 4.10 9.75 1.96
C GLU A 89 3.08 10.18 0.90
N LYS A 90 2.01 9.40 0.73
CA LYS A 90 1.01 9.54 -0.35
C LYS A 90 -0.40 9.29 0.19
N MET A 91 -0.80 10.10 1.17
CA MET A 91 -2.04 9.91 1.92
C MET A 91 -3.29 9.92 1.03
N ASP A 92 -3.41 10.86 0.09
CA ASP A 92 -4.53 10.90 -0.87
C ASP A 92 -4.66 9.57 -1.64
N LEU A 93 -3.56 9.05 -2.18
CA LEU A 93 -3.53 7.79 -2.90
C LEU A 93 -3.89 6.62 -1.98
N ALA A 94 -3.37 6.61 -0.76
CA ALA A 94 -3.60 5.57 0.23
C ALA A 94 -5.06 5.50 0.66
N VAL A 95 -5.66 6.64 1.01
CA VAL A 95 -7.09 6.76 1.34
C VAL A 95 -7.95 6.33 0.15
N ASN A 96 -7.65 6.82 -1.06
CA ASN A 96 -8.37 6.42 -2.27
C ASN A 96 -8.26 4.90 -2.54
N CYS A 97 -7.11 4.28 -2.27
CA CYS A 97 -6.96 2.82 -2.38
C CYS A 97 -7.89 2.09 -1.40
N LEU A 98 -7.90 2.48 -0.12
CA LEU A 98 -8.78 1.90 0.89
C LEU A 98 -10.26 2.08 0.51
N GLU A 99 -10.67 3.28 0.11
CA GLU A 99 -12.05 3.53 -0.32
C GLU A 99 -12.47 2.67 -1.51
N ASN A 100 -11.62 2.52 -2.53
CA ASN A 100 -11.97 1.72 -3.70
C ASN A 100 -11.90 0.21 -3.44
N LEU A 101 -11.10 -0.25 -2.48
CA LEU A 101 -11.17 -1.65 -2.02
C LEU A 101 -12.53 -1.98 -1.41
N THR A 102 -13.15 -1.05 -0.67
CA THR A 102 -14.52 -1.28 -0.13
C THR A 102 -15.58 -1.48 -1.22
N LYS A 103 -15.29 -1.08 -2.47
CA LYS A 103 -16.19 -1.22 -3.63
C LYS A 103 -15.97 -2.54 -4.38
N VAL A 104 -14.99 -3.35 -4.00
CA VAL A 104 -14.74 -4.65 -4.63
C VAL A 104 -15.88 -5.61 -4.24
N PRO A 105 -16.51 -6.31 -5.20
CA PRO A 105 -17.48 -7.35 -4.89
C PRO A 105 -16.92 -8.34 -3.86
N ARG A 106 -17.75 -8.71 -2.87
CA ARG A 106 -17.39 -9.59 -1.74
C ARG A 106 -16.54 -8.94 -0.65
N PHE A 107 -16.20 -7.65 -0.71
CA PHE A 107 -15.44 -6.98 0.37
C PHE A 107 -16.04 -7.27 1.76
N ASP A 108 -17.33 -7.00 1.97
CA ASP A 108 -17.99 -7.22 3.26
C ASP A 108 -17.92 -8.70 3.70
N THR A 109 -18.04 -9.62 2.75
CA THR A 109 -17.91 -11.06 2.99
C THR A 109 -16.49 -11.43 3.43
N LEU A 110 -15.46 -10.83 2.85
CA LEU A 110 -14.07 -11.04 3.26
C LEU A 110 -13.83 -10.48 4.66
N ILE A 111 -14.33 -9.27 4.93
CA ILE A 111 -14.26 -8.68 6.27
C ILE A 111 -14.98 -9.55 7.29
N MET A 112 -16.14 -10.15 6.97
CA MET A 112 -16.85 -11.06 7.87
C MET A 112 -16.08 -12.38 8.13
N PHE A 113 -15.31 -12.87 7.16
CA PHE A 113 -14.56 -14.12 7.27
C PHE A 113 -13.14 -13.98 7.81
N LEU A 114 -12.68 -12.78 8.19
CA LEU A 114 -11.40 -12.64 8.88
C LEU A 114 -11.38 -13.51 10.14
N SER A 115 -10.28 -14.22 10.37
CA SER A 115 -10.04 -14.87 11.66
C SER A 115 -9.86 -13.83 12.76
N SER A 116 -9.93 -14.24 14.03
CA SER A 116 -9.68 -13.32 15.15
C SER A 116 -8.26 -12.74 15.11
N SER A 117 -7.27 -13.50 14.66
CA SER A 117 -5.90 -13.01 14.49
C SER A 117 -5.78 -12.03 13.33
N ASP A 118 -6.39 -12.32 12.18
CA ASP A 118 -6.36 -11.41 11.03
C ASP A 118 -7.04 -10.07 11.36
N ASN A 119 -8.16 -10.12 12.10
CA ASN A 119 -8.86 -8.93 12.55
C ASN A 119 -8.02 -8.12 13.55
N ALA A 120 -7.34 -8.78 14.49
CA ALA A 120 -6.46 -8.10 15.43
C ALA A 120 -5.27 -7.43 14.74
N ASP A 121 -4.66 -8.09 13.75
CA ASP A 121 -3.58 -7.52 12.94
C ASP A 121 -4.07 -6.32 12.12
N LEU A 122 -5.28 -6.39 11.56
CA LEU A 122 -5.89 -5.30 10.82
C LEU A 122 -6.18 -4.08 11.70
N VAL A 123 -6.78 -4.28 12.88
CA VAL A 123 -7.02 -3.22 13.88
C VAL A 123 -5.69 -2.57 14.28
N LYS A 124 -4.67 -3.38 14.56
CA LYS A 124 -3.34 -2.86 14.90
C LYS A 124 -2.76 -1.95 13.82
N ILE A 125 -2.86 -2.33 12.55
CA ILE A 125 -2.40 -1.48 11.44
C ILE A 125 -3.18 -0.16 11.43
N TRP A 126 -4.49 -0.22 11.67
CA TRP A 126 -5.34 0.95 11.70
C TRP A 126 -4.93 1.94 12.79
N ASP A 127 -4.82 1.46 14.02
CA ASP A 127 -4.46 2.26 15.19
C ASP A 127 -3.03 2.83 15.09
N GLU A 128 -2.06 2.07 14.56
CA GLU A 128 -0.66 2.47 14.52
C GLU A 128 -0.32 3.37 13.31
N VAL A 129 -1.04 3.23 12.19
CA VAL A 129 -0.65 3.85 10.92
C VAL A 129 -1.68 4.84 10.40
N PHE A 130 -2.96 4.47 10.40
CA PHE A 130 -4.01 5.26 9.74
C PHE A 130 -4.63 6.29 10.68
N ASP A 131 -4.83 5.93 11.95
CA ASP A 131 -5.33 6.81 13.01
C ASP A 131 -4.18 7.57 13.70
N ASN A 132 -3.30 8.15 12.89
CA ASN A 132 -2.17 8.95 13.36
C ASN A 132 -2.62 10.38 13.71
N GLU A 133 -2.13 10.95 14.81
CA GLU A 133 -2.37 12.36 15.20
C GLU A 133 -1.94 13.38 14.11
N ALA A 134 -1.01 13.00 13.23
CA ALA A 134 -0.56 13.80 12.10
C ALA A 134 -1.51 13.78 10.89
N THR A 135 -2.58 12.98 10.92
CA THR A 135 -3.57 12.89 9.84
C THR A 135 -4.34 14.21 9.71
N PRO A 136 -4.31 14.87 8.54
CA PRO A 136 -5.08 16.08 8.29
C PRO A 136 -6.58 15.86 8.48
N ILE A 137 -7.26 16.88 9.02
CA ILE A 137 -8.70 16.82 9.32
C ILE A 137 -9.57 16.50 8.09
N GLU A 138 -9.09 16.80 6.88
CA GLU A 138 -9.78 16.50 5.62
C GLU A 138 -9.95 15.00 5.35
N TYR A 139 -9.07 14.16 5.91
CA TYR A 139 -9.16 12.70 5.79
C TYR A 139 -9.78 12.04 7.02
N ALA A 140 -9.91 12.75 8.15
CA ALA A 140 -10.36 12.19 9.43
C ALA A 140 -11.74 11.52 9.30
N GLU A 141 -12.73 12.21 8.73
CA GLU A 141 -14.08 11.64 8.53
C GLU A 141 -14.07 10.42 7.59
N THR A 142 -13.28 10.48 6.52
CA THR A 142 -13.15 9.36 5.58
C THR A 142 -12.51 8.15 6.25
N LEU A 143 -11.45 8.36 7.03
CA LEU A 143 -10.74 7.30 7.75
C LEU A 143 -11.59 6.71 8.87
N ASP A 144 -12.35 7.52 9.62
CA ASP A 144 -13.31 7.03 10.60
C ASP A 144 -14.36 6.12 9.94
N ASN A 145 -14.92 6.56 8.80
CA ASN A 145 -15.89 5.76 8.05
C ASN A 145 -15.26 4.46 7.53
N LEU A 146 -14.02 4.51 7.03
CA LEU A 146 -13.31 3.32 6.58
C LEU A 146 -13.00 2.39 7.75
N HIS A 147 -12.62 2.90 8.92
CA HIS A 147 -12.36 2.11 10.10
C HIS A 147 -13.56 1.23 10.46
N THR A 148 -14.78 1.80 10.42
CA THR A 148 -15.99 1.01 10.70
C THR A 148 -16.26 -0.11 9.69
N LYS A 149 -15.79 0.03 8.44
CA LYS A 149 -15.93 -0.97 7.38
C LYS A 149 -14.87 -2.07 7.46
N TYR A 150 -13.63 -1.71 7.78
CA TYR A 150 -12.51 -2.65 7.86
C TYR A 150 -12.47 -3.39 9.21
N CYS A 151 -12.82 -2.69 10.30
CA CYS A 151 -12.73 -3.16 11.68
C CYS A 151 -14.12 -3.13 12.36
N PRO A 152 -15.13 -3.87 11.85
CA PRO A 152 -16.43 -3.89 12.48
C PRO A 152 -16.34 -4.49 13.90
N LYS A 153 -17.11 -3.93 14.84
CA LYS A 153 -17.24 -4.49 16.20
C LYS A 153 -17.91 -5.86 16.09
N ARG A 154 -17.20 -6.91 16.49
CA ARG A 154 -17.66 -8.31 16.48
C ARG A 154 -18.01 -8.81 17.87
#